data_AF-A0A8H7K7V7-F1
#
_entry.id   AF-A0A8H7K7V7-F1
#
_cell.length_a   1.000
_cell.length_b   1.000
_cell.length_c   1.000
_cell.angle_alpha   90.00
_cell.angle_beta   90.00
_cell.angle_gamma   90.00
#
_symmetry.space_group_name_H-M   'P 1'
#
loop_
_entity.id
_entity.type
_entity.pdbx_description
1 polymer ?
#
loop_
_entity_poly.entity_id
_entity_poly.type
_entity_poly.pdbx_seq_one_letter_code
_entity_poly.pdbx_strand_id
1 'polypeptide(L)'
;MGKGFIFIDGTKSDRSTKRAARSHAMREKNIGKTHHRGLKPARGKNDLSTSQRNDGRRDIALSSHRFLDISDSILLCRPLPPLLSMEFAPWSLEVVKTYFTSVIMAVYPSKLCLSLDRIKSYWIRTIFLDQTSYHCSLALMSILNSFVFGREPVSWEATYHLGQAVALVNEKLDTLDALSNSNLAVVNFLVIRDIFKEDEAGAKIHLRGLQKMLELRGGLCTVEDRTLALKIAKTDIDFALHYGTPVGFFRDRMPQAAKELGMPTYSLVGGSSVFSTLCSAEASPDLWKIFQDVNGLACWFNNDVTCDADPDDLQEIIVSVGYRLVRFCSLGSPPTEANLNSAYHIGLVAFLTTLFLKTGGRRFLKYHLVARRLRDIVNRGQHESDKRPLLWLLFMGGISVLEESDQPWLLQRIKENTQLLAIESWTHMQCILCCFPWIHHLHTKPSRHLWELAVLI
;
A
#
# COMPACT_ATOMS: atom_id res chain seq x y z
N MET A 1 7.35 13.18 -44.68
CA MET A 1 7.62 11.99 -45.51
C MET A 1 7.36 10.74 -44.67
N GLY A 2 6.45 9.88 -45.12
CA GLY A 2 5.86 8.80 -44.31
C GLY A 2 6.85 7.74 -43.84
N LYS A 3 6.72 7.31 -42.58
CA LYS A 3 7.41 6.13 -42.03
C LYS A 3 6.68 4.87 -42.52
N GLY A 4 7.01 4.41 -43.73
CA GLY A 4 6.57 3.11 -44.23
C GLY A 4 7.41 1.98 -43.61
N PHE A 5 6.73 0.91 -43.17
CA PHE A 5 7.38 -0.35 -42.79
C PHE A 5 8.09 -0.94 -44.03
N ILE A 6 9.38 -1.24 -43.92
CA ILE A 6 10.15 -1.92 -44.98
C ILE A 6 10.18 -3.41 -44.62
N PHE A 7 9.50 -4.23 -45.40
CA PHE A 7 9.59 -5.69 -45.28
C PHE A 7 10.89 -6.19 -45.91
N ILE A 8 11.70 -6.92 -45.13
CA ILE A 8 12.94 -7.55 -45.61
C ILE A 8 12.71 -9.05 -45.63
N ASP A 9 12.72 -9.65 -46.82
CA ASP A 9 12.57 -11.09 -47.01
C ASP A 9 13.86 -11.83 -46.60
N GLY A 10 13.81 -12.49 -45.44
CA GLY A 10 14.94 -13.21 -44.84
C GLY A 10 15.38 -14.47 -45.59
N THR A 11 14.64 -14.89 -46.62
CA THR A 11 14.99 -16.08 -47.42
C THR A 11 16.02 -15.77 -48.52
N LYS A 12 16.24 -14.48 -48.82
CA LYS A 12 17.18 -14.04 -49.86
C LYS A 12 18.59 -13.83 -49.30
N SER A 13 19.57 -14.47 -49.93
CA SER A 13 20.97 -14.49 -49.47
C SER A 13 21.88 -13.44 -50.13
N ASP A 14 21.31 -12.56 -50.96
CA ASP A 14 22.06 -11.57 -51.72
C ASP A 14 22.67 -10.46 -50.84
N ARG A 15 23.70 -9.82 -51.37
CA ARG A 15 24.52 -8.85 -50.63
C ARG A 15 23.74 -7.60 -50.23
N SER A 16 22.72 -7.22 -51.01
CA SER A 16 21.90 -6.02 -50.75
C SER A 16 20.92 -6.28 -49.60
N THR A 17 20.25 -7.42 -49.59
CA THR A 17 19.32 -7.86 -48.53
C THR A 17 20.05 -8.04 -47.19
N LYS A 18 21.23 -8.68 -47.20
CA LYS A 18 22.06 -8.83 -45.99
C LYS A 18 22.55 -7.49 -45.43
N ARG A 19 22.79 -6.49 -46.28
CA ARG A 19 23.21 -5.15 -45.85
C ARG A 19 22.04 -4.36 -45.27
N ALA A 20 20.85 -4.46 -45.87
CA ALA A 20 19.62 -3.86 -45.36
C ALA A 20 19.24 -4.44 -43.99
N ALA A 21 19.29 -5.77 -43.83
CA ALA A 21 19.01 -6.45 -42.56
C ALA A 21 19.96 -6.00 -41.44
N ARG A 22 21.27 -5.93 -41.70
CA ARG A 22 22.27 -5.43 -40.73
C ARG A 22 22.06 -3.96 -40.39
N SER A 23 21.75 -3.13 -41.38
CA SER A 23 21.49 -1.70 -41.16
C SER A 23 20.23 -1.47 -40.34
N HIS A 24 19.21 -2.33 -40.49
CA HIS A 24 17.96 -2.23 -39.72
C HIS A 24 18.16 -2.72 -38.28
N ALA A 25 18.84 -3.85 -38.09
CA ALA A 25 19.15 -4.40 -36.77
C ALA A 25 20.06 -3.48 -35.93
N MET A 26 20.91 -2.68 -36.57
CA MET A 26 21.81 -1.74 -35.88
C MET A 26 21.24 -0.32 -35.74
N ARG A 27 20.08 -0.03 -36.34
CA ARG A 27 19.50 1.32 -36.35
C ARG A 27 19.02 1.77 -34.97
N GLU A 28 18.52 0.86 -34.15
CA GLU A 28 18.11 1.15 -32.77
C GLU A 28 19.30 1.14 -31.80
N LYS A 29 20.33 0.35 -32.11
CA LYS A 29 21.53 0.17 -31.25
C LYS A 29 22.52 1.34 -31.33
N ASN A 30 22.42 2.15 -32.38
CA ASN A 30 23.33 3.28 -32.66
C ASN A 30 22.68 4.66 -32.45
N ILE A 31 21.43 4.73 -32.00
CA ILE A 31 20.81 6.00 -31.59
C ILE A 31 21.60 6.54 -30.40
N GLY A 32 22.21 7.71 -30.57
CA GLY A 32 23.00 8.40 -29.54
C GLY A 32 24.51 8.09 -29.53
N LYS A 33 25.04 7.25 -30.43
CA LYS A 33 26.49 6.97 -30.48
C LYS A 33 27.16 7.71 -31.64
N THR A 34 27.75 8.87 -31.33
CA THR A 34 28.57 9.64 -32.28
C THR A 34 29.97 9.04 -32.35
N HIS A 35 30.37 8.50 -33.50
CA HIS A 35 31.75 8.05 -33.72
C HIS A 35 32.68 9.27 -33.90
N HIS A 36 33.50 9.57 -32.90
CA HIS A 36 34.58 10.54 -33.04
C HIS A 36 35.73 9.95 -33.88
N ARG A 37 35.87 10.43 -35.13
CA ARG A 37 37.12 10.27 -35.88
C ARG A 37 38.15 11.25 -35.31
N GLY A 38 39.26 10.71 -34.81
CA GLY A 38 40.34 11.49 -34.23
C GLY A 38 40.98 12.44 -35.24
N LEU A 39 40.94 13.74 -34.92
CA LEU A 39 41.81 14.76 -35.49
C LEU A 39 42.72 15.27 -34.36
N LYS A 40 44.01 15.40 -34.68
CA LYS A 40 45.11 15.76 -33.79
C LYS A 40 44.91 17.12 -33.07
N PRO A 41 45.54 17.34 -31.91
CA PRO A 41 45.25 18.48 -31.04
C PRO A 41 45.96 19.76 -31.50
N ALA A 42 45.24 20.88 -31.49
CA ALA A 42 45.83 22.22 -31.54
C ALA A 42 45.51 22.95 -30.22
N ARG A 43 46.57 23.47 -29.59
CA ARG A 43 46.60 24.27 -28.36
C ARG A 43 45.76 25.56 -28.47
N GLY A 44 45.11 25.95 -27.38
CA GLY A 44 44.68 27.35 -27.20
C GLY A 44 43.74 27.65 -26.03
N LYS A 45 44.33 28.07 -24.90
CA LYS A 45 43.92 29.09 -23.90
C LYS A 45 42.54 29.08 -23.21
N ASN A 46 42.65 29.03 -21.87
CA ASN A 46 41.84 29.62 -20.79
C ASN A 46 40.66 30.52 -21.17
N ASP A 47 39.52 30.33 -20.50
CA ASP A 47 39.09 31.28 -19.46
C ASP A 47 37.98 30.72 -18.55
N LEU A 48 38.06 31.13 -17.28
CA LEU A 48 37.14 30.82 -16.20
C LEU A 48 35.82 31.59 -16.33
N SER A 49 34.70 30.96 -16.02
CA SER A 49 33.65 31.62 -15.22
C SER A 49 32.73 30.59 -14.56
N THR A 50 32.71 30.69 -13.24
CA THR A 50 31.97 29.88 -12.28
C THR A 50 30.53 30.38 -12.20
N SER A 51 29.55 29.50 -12.37
CA SER A 51 28.16 29.75 -11.95
C SER A 51 27.66 28.54 -11.19
N GLN A 52 27.74 28.62 -9.85
CA GLN A 52 27.13 27.68 -8.93
C GLN A 52 25.62 27.86 -8.95
N ARG A 53 24.88 26.84 -9.41
CA ARG A 53 23.48 26.63 -9.05
C ARG A 53 23.43 25.70 -7.85
N ASN A 54 23.06 26.25 -6.70
CA ASN A 54 22.70 25.50 -5.50
C ASN A 54 21.36 24.80 -5.75
N ASP A 55 21.38 23.47 -5.83
CA ASP A 55 20.18 22.64 -5.71
C ASP A 55 20.18 22.00 -4.31
N GLY A 56 19.24 22.43 -3.48
CA GLY A 56 19.11 22.03 -2.09
C GLY A 56 18.58 20.61 -1.95
N ARG A 57 19.47 19.65 -1.78
CA ARG A 57 19.14 18.30 -1.31
C ARG A 57 18.81 18.38 0.19
N ARG A 58 17.54 18.24 0.55
CA ARG A 58 17.11 18.07 1.94
C ARG A 58 17.37 16.62 2.36
N ASP A 59 18.46 16.39 3.07
CA ASP A 59 18.71 15.13 3.76
C ASP A 59 17.70 14.96 4.91
N ILE A 60 16.91 13.89 4.84
CA ILE A 60 16.05 13.47 5.95
C ILE A 60 16.94 12.78 6.98
N ALA A 61 17.29 13.49 8.05
CA ALA A 61 17.97 12.92 9.19
C ALA A 61 17.03 11.94 9.92
N LEU A 62 17.25 10.64 9.73
CA LEU A 62 16.66 9.59 10.56
C LEU A 62 17.55 9.37 11.78
N SER A 63 16.95 9.52 12.96
CA SER A 63 17.59 9.38 14.27
C SER A 63 18.22 8.00 14.46
N SER A 64 19.48 8.00 14.90
CA SER A 64 20.27 6.83 15.28
C SER A 64 19.64 6.09 16.46
N HIS A 65 18.91 5.01 16.19
CA HIS A 65 18.64 3.95 17.16
C HIS A 65 19.60 2.81 16.87
N ARG A 66 20.23 2.25 17.92
CA ARG A 66 21.24 1.19 17.81
C ARG A 66 20.69 0.01 17.01
N PHE A 67 21.35 -0.29 15.91
CA PHE A 67 21.04 -1.39 15.01
C PHE A 67 21.54 -2.70 15.62
N LEU A 68 20.68 -3.71 15.69
CA LEU A 68 21.11 -5.10 15.73
C LEU A 68 21.66 -5.43 14.34
N ASP A 69 22.88 -5.95 14.26
CA ASP A 69 23.48 -6.36 12.99
C ASP A 69 22.63 -7.50 12.39
N ILE A 70 22.57 -7.59 11.06
CA ILE A 70 21.83 -8.68 10.38
C ILE A 70 22.44 -10.03 10.80
N SER A 71 23.75 -10.06 11.05
CA SER A 71 24.46 -11.18 11.66
C SER A 71 23.84 -11.57 13.01
N ASP A 72 23.54 -10.61 13.88
CA ASP A 72 22.93 -10.86 15.20
C ASP A 72 21.49 -11.34 15.10
N SER A 73 20.72 -10.82 14.13
CA SER A 73 19.33 -11.28 13.87
C SER A 73 19.28 -12.71 13.32
N ILE A 74 20.27 -13.10 12.51
CA ILE A 74 20.45 -14.49 12.02
C ILE A 74 20.89 -15.41 13.17
N LEU A 75 21.73 -14.92 14.09
CA LEU A 75 22.21 -15.67 15.26
C LEU A 75 21.11 -15.94 16.29
N LEU A 76 20.14 -15.03 16.46
CA LEU A 76 19.01 -15.19 17.39
C LEU A 76 17.99 -16.26 16.96
N CYS A 77 18.08 -16.81 15.75
CA CYS A 77 17.10 -17.76 15.19
C CYS A 77 17.54 -19.24 15.20
N ARG A 78 18.47 -19.69 16.06
CA ARG A 78 18.90 -21.11 16.09
C ARG A 78 18.09 -22.00 17.06
N PRO A 79 17.84 -23.28 16.70
CA PRO A 79 18.44 -24.02 15.58
C PRO A 79 17.66 -23.85 14.28
N LEU A 80 18.35 -23.35 13.25
CA LEU A 80 17.85 -23.26 11.87
C LEU A 80 17.85 -24.67 11.24
N PRO A 81 16.82 -25.05 10.45
CA PRO A 81 16.80 -26.32 9.71
C PRO A 81 17.96 -26.45 8.70
N PRO A 82 18.27 -27.66 8.20
CA PRO A 82 19.45 -27.96 7.36
C PRO A 82 19.49 -27.31 5.96
N LEU A 83 18.59 -26.37 5.63
CA LEU A 83 18.45 -25.81 4.28
C LEU A 83 19.49 -24.72 3.91
N LEU A 84 20.53 -24.53 4.72
CA LEU A 84 21.66 -23.64 4.39
C LEU A 84 22.62 -24.25 3.34
N SER A 85 22.07 -24.65 2.20
CA SER A 85 22.85 -24.73 0.94
C SER A 85 22.56 -23.52 0.03
N MET A 86 21.63 -22.64 0.42
CA MET A 86 21.27 -21.45 -0.35
C MET A 86 22.03 -20.24 0.20
N GLU A 87 23.25 -20.04 -0.29
CA GLU A 87 23.95 -18.77 -0.09
C GLU A 87 23.24 -17.69 -0.92
N PHE A 88 23.05 -16.50 -0.33
CA PHE A 88 22.59 -15.36 -1.12
C PHE A 88 23.66 -15.06 -2.17
N ALA A 89 23.23 -14.94 -3.44
CA ALA A 89 24.06 -14.24 -4.40
C ALA A 89 24.34 -12.81 -3.88
N PRO A 90 25.53 -12.22 -4.11
CA PRO A 90 25.92 -10.94 -3.51
C PRO A 90 24.91 -9.81 -3.69
N TRP A 91 24.20 -9.80 -4.81
CA TRP A 91 23.17 -8.81 -5.13
C TRP A 91 21.82 -9.11 -4.44
N SER A 92 21.45 -10.38 -4.24
CA SER A 92 20.27 -10.76 -3.45
C SER A 92 20.44 -10.32 -2.01
N LEU A 93 21.66 -10.40 -1.47
CA LEU A 93 21.99 -9.90 -0.15
C LEU A 93 21.78 -8.38 -0.04
N GLU A 94 22.08 -7.61 -1.09
CA GLU A 94 21.88 -6.15 -1.11
C GLU A 94 20.38 -5.78 -1.07
N VAL A 95 19.54 -6.52 -1.79
CA VAL A 95 18.07 -6.35 -1.75
C VAL A 95 17.55 -6.58 -0.32
N VAL A 96 18.00 -7.66 0.32
CA VAL A 96 17.61 -8.03 1.69
C VAL A 96 18.11 -7.00 2.70
N LYS A 97 19.37 -6.57 2.61
CA LYS A 97 19.97 -5.53 3.45
C LYS A 97 19.21 -4.22 3.35
N THR A 98 18.98 -3.75 2.13
CA THR A 98 18.21 -2.52 1.86
C THR A 98 16.81 -2.61 2.49
N TYR A 99 16.15 -3.76 2.32
CA TYR A 99 14.81 -3.95 2.86
C TYR A 99 14.77 -3.86 4.39
N PHE A 100 15.59 -4.66 5.08
CA PHE A 100 15.60 -4.73 6.54
C PHE A 100 16.16 -3.49 7.23
N THR A 101 16.99 -2.70 6.55
CA THR A 101 17.56 -1.47 7.13
C THR A 101 16.66 -0.26 6.93
N SER A 102 16.01 -0.13 5.77
CA SER A 102 15.42 1.14 5.35
C SER A 102 13.93 1.05 5.03
N VAL A 103 13.46 -0.08 4.52
CA VAL A 103 12.12 -0.20 3.93
C VAL A 103 11.13 -0.83 4.88
N ILE A 104 11.57 -1.78 5.71
CA ILE A 104 10.71 -2.45 6.69
C ILE A 104 9.99 -1.47 7.62
N MET A 105 10.61 -0.33 7.96
CA MET A 105 10.02 0.72 8.77
C MET A 105 8.91 1.50 8.04
N ALA A 106 8.98 1.59 6.71
CA ALA A 106 7.92 2.20 5.92
C ALA A 106 6.74 1.23 5.78
N VAL A 107 7.02 -0.07 5.62
CA VAL A 107 6.02 -1.14 5.51
C VAL A 107 5.32 -1.39 6.85
N TYR A 108 6.07 -1.33 7.95
CA TYR A 108 5.61 -1.55 9.32
C TYR A 108 6.07 -0.40 10.21
N PRO A 109 5.40 0.77 10.16
CA PRO A 109 5.78 1.91 10.98
C PRO A 109 5.76 1.56 12.47
N SER A 110 6.88 1.77 13.18
CA SER A 110 6.97 1.51 14.63
C SER A 110 5.95 2.30 15.46
N LYS A 111 5.51 3.42 14.91
CA LYS A 111 4.44 4.28 15.44
C LYS A 111 3.05 3.62 15.41
N LEU A 112 2.91 2.47 14.76
CA LEU A 112 1.71 1.63 14.81
C LEU A 112 1.82 0.53 15.90
N CYS A 113 2.72 0.70 16.87
CA CYS A 113 2.93 -0.23 18.00
C CYS A 113 3.21 -1.67 17.54
N LEU A 114 4.28 -1.83 16.74
CA LEU A 114 4.66 -3.12 16.16
C LEU A 114 6.02 -3.60 16.67
N SER A 115 6.08 -4.87 17.05
CA SER A 115 7.32 -5.58 17.36
C SER A 115 8.11 -5.85 16.07
N LEU A 116 8.99 -4.93 15.69
CA LEU A 116 9.80 -5.04 14.47
C LEU A 116 10.68 -6.29 14.45
N ASP A 117 11.14 -6.75 15.60
CA ASP A 117 11.97 -7.94 15.70
C ASP A 117 11.18 -9.20 15.33
N ARG A 118 9.91 -9.31 15.76
CA ARG A 118 9.02 -10.41 15.33
C ARG A 118 8.81 -10.39 13.82
N ILE A 119 8.58 -9.21 13.24
CA ILE A 119 8.41 -9.03 11.80
C ILE A 119 9.68 -9.45 11.05
N LYS A 120 10.85 -8.99 11.52
CA LYS A 120 12.15 -9.35 10.94
C LYS A 120 12.38 -10.86 11.00
N SER A 121 12.17 -11.48 12.15
CA SER A 121 12.31 -12.93 12.33
C SER A 121 11.37 -13.71 11.41
N TYR A 122 10.11 -13.28 11.27
CA TYR A 122 9.17 -13.91 10.34
C TYR A 122 9.68 -13.86 8.89
N TRP A 123 10.11 -12.69 8.42
CA TRP A 123 10.63 -12.54 7.05
C TRP A 123 11.89 -13.37 6.81
N ILE A 124 12.83 -13.40 7.77
CA ILE A 124 14.05 -14.22 7.65
C ILE A 124 13.66 -15.70 7.53
N ARG A 125 12.79 -16.20 8.42
CA ARG A 125 12.30 -17.59 8.36
C ARG A 125 11.60 -17.90 7.03
N THR A 126 10.81 -16.97 6.53
CA THR A 126 10.08 -17.11 5.25
C THR A 126 11.03 -17.19 4.06
N ILE A 127 12.06 -16.33 4.00
CA ILE A 127 13.03 -16.34 2.90
C ILE A 127 13.73 -17.71 2.80
N PHE A 128 14.01 -18.35 3.93
CA PHE A 128 14.73 -19.63 3.98
C PHE A 128 13.84 -20.86 4.08
N LEU A 129 12.51 -20.71 3.92
CA LEU A 129 11.58 -21.83 4.02
C LEU A 129 11.75 -22.84 2.89
N ASP A 130 11.77 -22.37 1.64
CA ASP A 130 12.02 -23.15 0.43
C ASP A 130 12.41 -22.22 -0.73
N GLN A 131 12.79 -22.79 -1.89
CA GLN A 131 13.16 -22.00 -3.08
C GLN A 131 12.01 -21.08 -3.56
N THR A 132 10.77 -21.56 -3.49
CA THR A 132 9.59 -20.78 -3.91
C THR A 132 9.45 -19.50 -3.08
N SER A 133 9.58 -19.63 -1.75
CA SER A 133 9.50 -18.55 -0.78
C SER A 133 10.69 -17.61 -0.87
N TYR A 134 11.90 -18.14 -1.11
CA TYR A 134 13.11 -17.36 -1.36
C TYR A 134 12.91 -16.41 -2.55
N HIS A 135 12.55 -16.96 -3.70
CA HIS A 135 12.33 -16.17 -4.92
C HIS A 135 11.16 -15.20 -4.76
N CYS A 136 10.04 -15.62 -4.16
CA CYS A 136 8.91 -14.73 -3.91
C CYS A 136 9.29 -13.55 -3.01
N SER A 137 10.03 -13.82 -1.93
CA SER A 137 10.42 -12.80 -0.95
C SER A 137 11.37 -11.78 -1.56
N LEU A 138 12.38 -12.22 -2.32
CA LEU A 138 13.32 -11.31 -2.98
C LEU A 138 12.65 -10.44 -4.04
N ALA A 139 11.70 -10.99 -4.79
CA ALA A 139 10.91 -10.21 -5.73
C ALA A 139 10.10 -9.11 -5.02
N LEU A 140 9.39 -9.46 -3.94
CA LEU A 140 8.60 -8.50 -3.16
C LEU A 140 9.48 -7.43 -2.49
N MET A 141 10.59 -7.83 -1.85
CA MET A 141 11.53 -6.89 -1.24
C MET A 141 12.11 -5.93 -2.27
N SER A 142 12.46 -6.41 -3.46
CA SER A 142 12.95 -5.55 -4.54
C SER A 142 11.90 -4.53 -4.99
N ILE A 143 10.64 -4.95 -5.18
CA ILE A 143 9.53 -4.03 -5.53
C ILE A 143 9.32 -2.97 -4.44
N LEU A 144 9.31 -3.38 -3.17
CA LEU A 144 9.12 -2.46 -2.05
C LEU A 144 10.29 -1.49 -1.90
N ASN A 145 11.53 -1.95 -2.13
CA ASN A 145 12.71 -1.09 -2.19
C ASN A 145 12.55 -0.03 -3.28
N SER A 146 12.23 -0.43 -4.51
CA SER A 146 12.00 0.51 -5.60
C SER A 146 10.88 1.51 -5.28
N PHE A 147 9.76 1.06 -4.72
CA PHE A 147 8.67 1.93 -4.32
C PHE A 147 9.08 2.98 -3.28
N VAL A 148 9.71 2.55 -2.18
CA VAL A 148 10.09 3.45 -1.07
C VAL A 148 11.11 4.50 -1.50
N PHE A 149 12.06 4.12 -2.36
CA PHE A 149 13.05 5.05 -2.90
C PHE A 149 12.60 5.78 -4.16
N GLY A 150 11.34 5.59 -4.60
CA GLY A 150 10.79 6.22 -5.80
C GLY A 150 11.54 5.87 -7.09
N ARG A 151 12.14 4.68 -7.17
CA ARG A 151 12.86 4.18 -8.34
C ARG A 151 11.88 3.53 -9.31
N GLU A 152 11.82 4.05 -10.52
CA GLU A 152 11.10 3.46 -11.64
C GLU A 152 12.04 3.31 -12.84
N PRO A 153 11.96 2.22 -13.63
CA PRO A 153 10.97 1.13 -13.61
C PRO A 153 11.26 0.01 -12.59
N VAL A 154 10.38 -1.00 -12.52
CA VAL A 154 10.58 -2.24 -11.72
C VAL A 154 11.93 -2.87 -12.09
N SER A 155 12.69 -3.25 -11.06
CA SER A 155 14.05 -3.75 -11.23
C SER A 155 14.07 -5.09 -11.99
N TRP A 156 15.17 -5.38 -12.69
CA TRP A 156 15.31 -6.67 -13.38
C TRP A 156 15.32 -7.83 -12.36
N GLU A 157 15.86 -7.60 -11.16
CA GLU A 157 15.92 -8.55 -10.04
C GLU A 157 14.52 -8.96 -9.60
N ALA A 158 13.63 -7.97 -9.44
CA ALA A 158 12.24 -8.22 -9.09
C ALA A 158 11.57 -9.12 -10.13
N THR A 159 11.80 -8.82 -11.41
CA THR A 159 11.25 -9.58 -12.53
C THR A 159 11.83 -11.00 -12.59
N TYR A 160 13.14 -11.15 -12.43
CA TYR A 160 13.84 -12.43 -12.44
C TYR A 160 13.33 -13.35 -11.33
N HIS A 161 13.37 -12.89 -10.08
CA HIS A 161 12.95 -13.71 -8.95
C HIS A 161 11.47 -14.07 -9.03
N LEU A 162 10.63 -13.17 -9.51
CA LEU A 162 9.21 -13.45 -9.69
C LEU A 162 8.96 -14.50 -10.78
N GLY A 163 9.73 -14.45 -11.88
CA GLY A 163 9.70 -15.48 -12.91
C GLY A 163 10.10 -16.86 -12.37
N GLN A 164 11.15 -16.92 -11.54
CA GLN A 164 11.58 -18.16 -10.89
C GLN A 164 10.53 -18.69 -9.91
N ALA A 165 9.93 -17.82 -9.09
CA ALA A 165 8.87 -18.22 -8.16
C ALA A 165 7.66 -18.81 -8.91
N VAL A 166 7.24 -18.21 -10.02
CA VAL A 166 6.15 -18.72 -10.86
C VAL A 166 6.52 -20.05 -11.52
N ALA A 167 7.76 -20.20 -12.02
CA ALA A 167 8.22 -21.47 -12.57
C ALA A 167 8.14 -22.61 -11.55
N LEU A 168 8.62 -22.36 -10.32
CA LEU A 168 8.55 -23.32 -9.22
C LEU A 168 7.11 -23.65 -8.79
N VAL A 169 6.20 -22.67 -8.84
CA VAL A 169 4.76 -22.94 -8.61
C VAL A 169 4.24 -23.90 -9.68
N ASN A 170 4.52 -23.62 -10.97
CA ASN A 170 4.05 -24.44 -12.09
C ASN A 170 4.55 -25.88 -12.00
N GLU A 171 5.81 -26.10 -11.59
CA GLU A 171 6.37 -27.43 -11.37
C GLU A 171 5.65 -28.21 -10.25
N LYS A 172 5.09 -27.51 -9.26
CA LYS A 172 4.39 -28.09 -8.11
C LYS A 172 2.88 -28.28 -8.33
N LEU A 173 2.29 -27.77 -9.41
CA LEU A 173 0.83 -27.81 -9.59
C LEU A 173 0.25 -29.23 -9.69
N ASP A 174 1.04 -30.18 -10.21
CA ASP A 174 0.65 -31.58 -10.35
C ASP A 174 1.13 -32.47 -9.18
N THR A 175 1.64 -31.87 -8.10
CA THR A 175 2.15 -32.59 -6.93
C THR A 175 1.29 -32.35 -5.70
N LEU A 176 1.58 -33.07 -4.62
CA LEU A 176 0.93 -32.86 -3.32
C LEU A 176 1.21 -31.46 -2.73
N ASP A 177 2.24 -30.77 -3.23
CA ASP A 177 2.64 -29.43 -2.77
C ASP A 177 1.93 -28.29 -3.51
N ALA A 178 1.01 -28.60 -4.44
CA ALA A 178 0.28 -27.61 -5.23
C ALA A 178 -0.39 -26.53 -4.35
N LEU A 179 -0.92 -26.93 -3.19
CA LEU A 179 -1.65 -26.08 -2.25
C LEU A 179 -0.80 -25.58 -1.05
N SER A 180 0.53 -25.71 -1.15
CA SER A 180 1.47 -25.27 -0.11
C SER A 180 1.36 -23.78 0.21
N ASN A 181 1.76 -23.39 1.44
CA ASN A 181 1.80 -21.98 1.85
C ASN A 181 2.68 -21.13 0.92
N SER A 182 3.80 -21.68 0.44
CA SER A 182 4.71 -21.01 -0.50
C SER A 182 4.02 -20.69 -1.82
N ASN A 183 3.24 -21.64 -2.37
CA ASN A 183 2.47 -21.41 -3.60
C ASN A 183 1.35 -20.37 -3.39
N LEU A 184 0.61 -20.46 -2.27
CA LEU A 184 -0.39 -19.45 -1.91
C LEU A 184 0.23 -18.05 -1.80
N ALA A 185 1.41 -17.93 -1.19
CA ALA A 185 2.12 -16.66 -1.07
C ALA A 185 2.52 -16.08 -2.43
N VAL A 186 3.01 -16.91 -3.35
CA VAL A 186 3.34 -16.48 -4.72
C VAL A 186 2.10 -16.00 -5.45
N VAL A 187 1.01 -16.78 -5.45
CA VAL A 187 -0.22 -16.39 -6.16
C VAL A 187 -0.83 -15.13 -5.54
N ASN A 188 -0.82 -15.00 -4.21
CA ASN A 188 -1.21 -13.78 -3.52
C ASN A 188 -0.38 -12.56 -3.96
N PHE A 189 0.93 -12.74 -4.10
CA PHE A 189 1.81 -11.68 -4.59
C PHE A 189 1.56 -11.36 -6.08
N LEU A 190 1.15 -12.32 -6.91
CA LEU A 190 0.69 -12.05 -8.28
C LEU A 190 -0.51 -11.09 -8.30
N VAL A 191 -1.50 -11.31 -7.44
CA VAL A 191 -2.66 -10.41 -7.31
C VAL A 191 -2.22 -8.99 -6.95
N ILE A 192 -1.44 -8.83 -5.88
CA ILE A 192 -0.99 -7.51 -5.41
C ILE A 192 -0.15 -6.78 -6.48
N ARG A 193 0.72 -7.50 -7.18
CA ARG A 193 1.56 -6.94 -8.24
C ARG A 193 0.74 -6.45 -9.43
N ASP A 194 -0.37 -7.11 -9.74
CA ASP A 194 -1.25 -6.70 -10.84
C ASP A 194 -2.17 -5.54 -10.42
N ILE A 195 -2.65 -5.51 -9.17
CA ILE A 195 -3.31 -4.32 -8.59
C ILE A 195 -2.36 -3.12 -8.64
N PHE A 196 -1.09 -3.31 -8.24
CA PHE A 196 -0.07 -2.26 -8.28
C PHE A 196 0.18 -1.72 -9.69
N LYS A 197 0.07 -2.58 -10.72
CA LYS A 197 0.19 -2.21 -12.13
C LYS A 197 -1.12 -1.68 -12.74
N GLU A 198 -2.19 -1.59 -11.96
CA GLU A 198 -3.54 -1.23 -12.42
C GLU A 198 -4.05 -2.19 -13.53
N ASP A 199 -3.62 -3.46 -13.52
CA ASP A 199 -4.08 -4.54 -14.42
C ASP A 199 -5.20 -5.36 -13.77
N GLU A 200 -6.44 -4.92 -13.97
CA GLU A 200 -7.63 -5.59 -13.43
C GLU A 200 -7.76 -7.03 -13.91
N ALA A 201 -7.51 -7.28 -15.19
CA ALA A 201 -7.72 -8.60 -15.78
C ALA A 201 -6.75 -9.62 -15.20
N GLY A 202 -5.46 -9.28 -15.11
CA GLY A 202 -4.43 -10.10 -14.48
C GLY A 202 -4.72 -10.35 -12.99
N ALA A 203 -5.00 -9.29 -12.24
CA ALA A 203 -5.31 -9.38 -10.82
C ALA A 203 -6.52 -10.31 -10.56
N LYS A 204 -7.56 -10.21 -11.39
CA LYS A 204 -8.77 -11.04 -11.29
C LYS A 204 -8.50 -12.52 -11.58
N ILE A 205 -7.66 -12.81 -12.57
CA ILE A 205 -7.26 -14.19 -12.90
C ILE A 205 -6.52 -14.81 -11.72
N HIS A 206 -5.53 -14.11 -11.17
CA HIS A 206 -4.75 -14.61 -10.04
C HIS A 206 -5.59 -14.73 -8.76
N LEU A 207 -6.51 -13.80 -8.50
CA LEU A 207 -7.37 -13.87 -7.33
C LEU A 207 -8.32 -15.08 -7.40
N ARG A 208 -8.89 -15.37 -8.58
CA ARG A 208 -9.69 -16.57 -8.80
C ARG A 208 -8.88 -17.85 -8.61
N GLY A 209 -7.63 -17.87 -9.09
CA GLY A 209 -6.70 -18.96 -8.83
C GLY A 209 -6.47 -19.18 -7.34
N LEU A 210 -6.17 -18.11 -6.60
CA LEU A 210 -5.97 -18.15 -5.15
C LEU A 210 -7.21 -18.64 -4.41
N GLN A 211 -8.39 -18.14 -4.78
CA GLN A 211 -9.67 -18.59 -4.25
C GLN A 211 -9.86 -20.09 -4.47
N LYS A 212 -9.56 -20.59 -5.68
CA LYS A 212 -9.69 -22.02 -5.98
C LYS A 212 -8.72 -22.88 -5.17
N MET A 213 -7.47 -22.44 -5.02
CA MET A 213 -6.48 -23.14 -4.19
C MET A 213 -6.93 -23.24 -2.73
N LEU A 214 -7.48 -22.16 -2.17
CA LEU A 214 -8.00 -22.15 -0.81
C LEU A 214 -9.26 -23.00 -0.66
N GLU A 215 -10.18 -22.95 -1.63
CA GLU A 215 -11.36 -23.82 -1.64
C GLU A 215 -10.96 -25.30 -1.57
N LEU A 216 -10.00 -25.72 -2.40
CA LEU A 216 -9.47 -27.09 -2.41
C LEU A 216 -8.78 -27.47 -1.09
N ARG A 217 -8.25 -26.50 -0.35
CA ARG A 217 -7.63 -26.69 0.97
C ARG A 217 -8.65 -26.67 2.13
N GLY A 218 -9.94 -26.46 1.86
CA GLY A 218 -10.98 -26.37 2.88
C GLY A 218 -11.23 -24.95 3.43
N GLY A 219 -10.74 -23.92 2.74
CA GLY A 219 -10.99 -22.51 3.03
C GLY A 219 -9.84 -21.78 3.74
N LEU A 220 -9.97 -20.47 3.90
CA LEU A 220 -8.91 -19.61 4.47
C LEU A 220 -8.52 -19.97 5.90
N CYS A 221 -9.44 -20.55 6.69
CA CYS A 221 -9.19 -20.95 8.08
C CYS A 221 -8.21 -22.12 8.21
N THR A 222 -7.89 -22.85 7.13
CA THR A 222 -6.94 -23.98 7.15
C THR A 222 -5.49 -23.56 6.87
N VAL A 223 -5.25 -22.27 6.62
CA VAL A 223 -3.90 -21.72 6.50
C VAL A 223 -3.30 -21.53 7.90
N GLU A 224 -2.39 -22.43 8.28
CA GLU A 224 -1.74 -22.46 9.61
C GLU A 224 -0.88 -21.22 9.89
N ASP A 225 -0.23 -20.68 8.85
CA ASP A 225 0.51 -19.43 8.95
C ASP A 225 -0.47 -18.24 9.05
N ARG A 226 -0.67 -17.74 10.27
CA ARG A 226 -1.55 -16.60 10.57
C ARG A 226 -1.19 -15.37 9.76
N THR A 227 0.10 -15.04 9.66
CA THR A 227 0.58 -13.86 8.92
C THR A 227 0.26 -14.00 7.44
N LEU A 228 0.43 -15.18 6.85
CA LEU A 228 0.03 -15.45 5.46
C LEU A 228 -1.49 -15.33 5.26
N ALA A 229 -2.28 -15.91 6.15
CA ALA A 229 -3.74 -15.84 6.08
C ALA A 229 -4.24 -14.38 6.13
N LEU A 230 -3.64 -13.55 6.99
CA LEU A 230 -3.92 -12.12 7.08
C LEU A 230 -3.52 -11.36 5.81
N LYS A 231 -2.37 -11.68 5.21
CA LYS A 231 -1.95 -11.10 3.93
C LYS A 231 -2.89 -11.46 2.78
N ILE A 232 -3.38 -12.70 2.74
CA ILE A 232 -4.36 -13.13 1.73
C ILE A 232 -5.69 -12.39 1.94
N ALA A 233 -6.17 -12.33 3.18
CA ALA A 233 -7.37 -11.60 3.50
C ALA A 233 -7.29 -10.12 3.13
N LYS A 234 -6.15 -9.50 3.43
CA LYS A 234 -5.86 -8.11 3.07
C LYS A 234 -5.87 -7.89 1.55
N THR A 235 -5.36 -8.86 0.79
CA THR A 235 -5.32 -8.81 -0.68
C THR A 235 -6.72 -8.85 -1.28
N ASP A 236 -7.64 -9.66 -0.74
CA ASP A 236 -9.04 -9.70 -1.16
C ASP A 236 -9.77 -8.38 -0.88
N ILE A 237 -9.52 -7.76 0.28
CA ILE A 237 -10.02 -6.43 0.62
C ILE A 237 -9.45 -5.38 -0.35
N ASP A 238 -8.14 -5.39 -0.61
CA ASP A 238 -7.49 -4.44 -1.51
C ASP A 238 -8.06 -4.54 -2.93
N PHE A 239 -8.27 -5.77 -3.42
CA PHE A 239 -8.92 -6.00 -4.71
C PHE A 239 -10.33 -5.43 -4.76
N ALA A 240 -11.14 -5.70 -3.72
CA ALA A 240 -12.51 -5.21 -3.62
C ALA A 240 -12.59 -3.67 -3.54
N LEU A 241 -11.67 -3.03 -2.81
CA LEU A 241 -11.61 -1.58 -2.70
C LEU A 241 -11.11 -0.91 -4.00
N HIS A 242 -10.23 -1.60 -4.74
CA HIS A 242 -9.66 -1.08 -5.99
C HIS A 242 -10.67 -1.16 -7.15
N TYR A 243 -11.31 -2.32 -7.33
CA TYR A 243 -12.18 -2.60 -8.48
C TYR A 243 -13.67 -2.59 -8.15
N GLY A 244 -14.05 -2.40 -6.88
CA GLY A 244 -15.46 -2.30 -6.46
C GLY A 244 -16.20 -3.63 -6.48
N THR A 245 -15.50 -4.75 -6.36
CA THR A 245 -16.14 -6.07 -6.27
C THR A 245 -16.59 -6.38 -4.84
N PRO A 246 -17.46 -7.38 -4.64
CA PRO A 246 -17.55 -8.06 -3.35
C PRO A 246 -16.21 -8.74 -3.01
N VAL A 247 -16.02 -9.05 -1.73
CA VAL A 247 -14.95 -9.92 -1.25
C VAL A 247 -15.23 -11.38 -1.60
N GLY A 248 -14.18 -12.15 -1.89
CA GLY A 248 -14.27 -13.58 -2.15
C GLY A 248 -14.10 -14.46 -0.91
N PHE A 249 -13.56 -13.91 0.17
CA PHE A 249 -13.45 -14.58 1.46
C PHE A 249 -14.17 -13.79 2.56
N PHE A 250 -14.16 -14.34 3.77
CA PHE A 250 -14.59 -13.61 4.95
C PHE A 250 -13.82 -14.06 6.19
N ARG A 251 -13.32 -13.10 6.95
CA ARG A 251 -12.65 -13.31 8.23
C ARG A 251 -12.99 -12.15 9.16
N ASP A 252 -13.53 -12.45 10.32
CA ASP A 252 -13.80 -11.46 11.36
C ASP A 252 -13.45 -12.09 12.71
N ARG A 253 -12.36 -11.61 13.31
CA ARG A 253 -11.92 -11.97 14.67
C ARG A 253 -11.76 -10.73 15.53
N MET A 254 -12.56 -9.69 15.26
CA MET A 254 -12.49 -8.42 15.98
C MET A 254 -12.54 -8.61 17.51
N PRO A 255 -13.46 -9.42 18.10
CA PRO A 255 -13.51 -9.53 19.56
C PRO A 255 -12.25 -10.15 20.18
N GLN A 256 -11.64 -11.13 19.52
CA GLN A 256 -10.41 -11.78 19.99
C GLN A 256 -9.22 -10.84 19.87
N ALA A 257 -9.01 -10.26 18.68
CA ALA A 257 -7.90 -9.34 18.45
C ALA A 257 -7.99 -8.08 19.31
N ALA A 258 -9.21 -7.56 19.55
CA ALA A 258 -9.41 -6.40 20.40
C ALA A 258 -9.02 -6.70 21.86
N LYS A 259 -9.34 -7.91 22.33
CA LYS A 259 -8.93 -8.38 23.66
C LYS A 259 -7.41 -8.54 23.76
N GLU A 260 -6.78 -9.14 22.74
CA GLU A 260 -5.33 -9.36 22.71
C GLU A 260 -4.54 -8.05 22.71
N LEU A 261 -5.03 -7.03 21.98
CA LEU A 261 -4.45 -5.68 21.99
C LEU A 261 -4.77 -4.87 23.26
N GLY A 262 -5.65 -5.37 24.14
CA GLY A 262 -6.13 -4.60 25.28
C GLY A 262 -6.90 -3.35 24.87
N MET A 263 -7.61 -3.41 23.73
CA MET A 263 -8.44 -2.31 23.28
C MET A 263 -9.52 -2.01 24.32
N PRO A 264 -9.75 -0.72 24.63
CA PRO A 264 -10.80 -0.36 25.56
C PRO A 264 -12.14 -0.86 25.03
N THR A 265 -12.90 -1.56 25.87
CA THR A 265 -14.29 -1.88 25.55
C THR A 265 -14.99 -0.53 25.40
N TYR A 266 -15.45 -0.21 24.19
CA TYR A 266 -16.01 1.12 23.93
C TYR A 266 -17.20 1.34 24.85
N SER A 267 -16.95 2.14 25.88
CA SER A 267 -17.93 2.63 26.83
C SER A 267 -18.06 4.10 26.48
N LEU A 268 -19.26 4.56 26.14
CA LEU A 268 -19.55 5.98 25.92
C LEU A 268 -19.34 6.75 27.24
N VAL A 269 -18.09 7.05 27.58
CA VAL A 269 -17.75 7.79 28.80
C VAL A 269 -16.95 9.03 28.41
N GLY A 270 -17.65 10.17 28.46
CA GLY A 270 -17.06 11.49 28.64
C GLY A 270 -16.57 12.19 27.37
N GLY A 271 -17.42 13.07 26.81
CA GLY A 271 -16.97 14.12 25.88
C GLY A 271 -18.03 14.64 24.91
N SER A 272 -18.92 13.77 24.41
CA SER A 272 -20.05 14.18 23.56
C SER A 272 -21.16 13.13 23.56
N SER A 273 -21.94 13.07 24.64
CA SER A 273 -23.08 12.14 24.72
C SER A 273 -24.20 12.51 23.73
N VAL A 274 -24.24 13.76 23.25
CA VAL A 274 -25.27 14.21 22.31
C VAL A 274 -24.91 13.83 20.86
N PHE A 275 -23.65 13.98 20.45
CA PHE A 275 -23.22 13.64 19.09
C PHE A 275 -23.32 12.13 18.84
N SER A 276 -22.85 11.31 19.78
CA SER A 276 -22.96 9.85 19.69
C SER A 276 -24.42 9.36 19.66
N THR A 277 -25.32 9.99 20.42
CA THR A 277 -26.75 9.65 20.44
C THR A 277 -27.45 10.03 19.13
N LEU A 278 -27.15 11.21 18.56
CA LEU A 278 -27.73 11.63 17.27
C LEU A 278 -27.19 10.80 16.10
N CYS A 279 -25.88 10.54 16.05
CA CYS A 279 -25.27 9.74 14.99
C CYS A 279 -25.73 8.27 15.03
N SER A 280 -26.03 7.72 16.21
CA SER A 280 -26.52 6.33 16.34
C SER A 280 -28.00 6.15 15.99
N ALA A 281 -28.83 7.18 16.13
CA ALA A 281 -30.26 7.09 15.81
C ALA A 281 -30.54 6.99 14.30
N GLU A 282 -29.67 7.57 13.47
CA GLU A 282 -29.82 7.63 12.01
C GLU A 282 -28.92 6.60 11.28
N ALA A 283 -27.95 6.02 11.98
CA ALA A 283 -27.03 5.03 11.40
C ALA A 283 -27.59 3.61 11.45
N SER A 284 -27.23 2.80 10.45
CA SER A 284 -27.46 1.35 10.50
C SER A 284 -26.76 0.74 11.73
N PRO A 285 -27.40 -0.16 12.48
CA PRO A 285 -26.79 -0.81 13.64
C PRO A 285 -25.45 -1.50 13.33
N ASP A 286 -25.35 -2.13 12.15
CA ASP A 286 -24.12 -2.80 11.72
C ASP A 286 -22.99 -1.81 11.44
N LEU A 287 -23.30 -0.70 10.76
CA LEU A 287 -22.32 0.34 10.47
C LEU A 287 -21.87 1.05 11.74
N TRP A 288 -22.79 1.29 12.67
CA TRP A 288 -22.48 1.89 13.97
C TRP A 288 -21.53 1.01 14.78
N LYS A 289 -21.72 -0.31 14.77
CA LYS A 289 -20.78 -1.24 15.41
C LYS A 289 -19.38 -1.16 14.81
N ILE A 290 -19.28 -1.10 13.48
CA ILE A 290 -17.98 -0.91 12.79
C ILE A 290 -17.37 0.43 13.21
N PHE A 291 -18.16 1.50 13.26
CA PHE A 291 -17.70 2.82 13.69
C PHE A 291 -17.13 2.78 15.12
N GLN A 292 -17.82 2.14 16.06
CA GLN A 292 -17.36 1.99 17.45
C GLN A 292 -16.04 1.22 17.53
N ASP A 293 -15.90 0.14 16.76
CA ASP A 293 -14.67 -0.65 16.69
C ASP A 293 -13.48 0.15 16.14
N VAL A 294 -13.71 0.93 15.08
CA VAL A 294 -12.69 1.82 14.49
C VAL A 294 -12.35 2.96 15.45
N ASN A 295 -13.33 3.48 16.19
CA ASN A 295 -13.07 4.49 17.21
C ASN A 295 -12.28 3.90 18.39
N GLY A 296 -12.58 2.67 18.82
CA GLY A 296 -11.79 1.94 19.81
C GLY A 296 -10.33 1.77 19.37
N LEU A 297 -10.11 1.46 18.09
CA LEU A 297 -8.77 1.37 17.50
C LEU A 297 -8.06 2.73 17.51
N ALA A 298 -8.76 3.80 17.16
CA ALA A 298 -8.23 5.15 17.21
C ALA A 298 -7.82 5.55 18.64
N CYS A 299 -8.68 5.28 19.63
CA CYS A 299 -8.38 5.49 21.05
C CYS A 299 -7.16 4.67 21.50
N TRP A 300 -7.08 3.40 21.10
CA TRP A 300 -5.94 2.54 21.41
C TRP A 300 -4.62 3.12 20.90
N PHE A 301 -4.57 3.61 19.65
CA PHE A 301 -3.39 4.29 19.11
C PHE A 301 -3.04 5.61 19.80
N ASN A 302 -4.04 6.30 20.33
CA ASN A 302 -3.85 7.61 20.97
C ASN A 302 -3.43 7.50 22.44
N ASN A 303 -3.55 6.32 23.05
CA ASN A 303 -3.05 6.08 24.39
C ASN A 303 -1.52 5.88 24.33
N ASP A 304 -0.77 6.57 25.19
CA ASP A 304 0.71 6.55 25.27
C ASP A 304 1.29 5.22 25.82
N VAL A 305 0.73 4.09 25.43
CA VAL A 305 1.25 2.78 25.83
C VAL A 305 2.36 2.39 24.85
N THR A 306 3.59 2.30 25.35
CA THR A 306 4.67 1.55 24.70
C THR A 306 4.26 0.07 24.70
N CYS A 307 3.50 -0.33 23.68
CA CYS A 307 2.87 -1.63 23.59
C CYS A 307 3.67 -2.51 22.63
N ASP A 308 4.20 -3.63 23.12
CA ASP A 308 4.72 -4.74 22.29
C ASP A 308 3.52 -5.52 21.70
N ALA A 309 2.66 -4.81 20.96
CA ALA A 309 1.51 -5.44 20.33
C ALA A 309 1.98 -6.42 19.27
N ASP A 310 1.31 -7.57 19.20
CA ASP A 310 1.58 -8.52 18.14
C ASP A 310 1.13 -7.87 16.80
N PRO A 311 2.03 -7.80 15.80
CA PRO A 311 1.68 -7.29 14.49
C PRO A 311 0.47 -7.96 13.85
N ASP A 312 0.29 -9.26 14.09
CA ASP A 312 -0.82 -10.01 13.52
C ASP A 312 -2.16 -9.65 14.17
N ASP A 313 -2.18 -9.23 15.44
CA ASP A 313 -3.40 -8.78 16.11
C ASP A 313 -3.89 -7.45 15.53
N LEU A 314 -2.97 -6.50 15.29
CA LEU A 314 -3.33 -5.25 14.61
C LEU A 314 -3.82 -5.51 13.18
N GLN A 315 -3.13 -6.38 12.44
CA GLN A 315 -3.56 -6.75 11.08
C GLN A 315 -4.93 -7.46 11.10
N GLU A 316 -5.22 -8.26 12.12
CA GLU A 316 -6.52 -8.91 12.30
C GLU A 316 -7.65 -7.89 12.52
N ILE A 317 -7.42 -6.83 13.30
CA ILE A 317 -8.37 -5.72 13.43
C ILE A 317 -8.63 -5.06 12.08
N ILE A 318 -7.55 -4.71 11.36
CA ILE A 318 -7.62 -4.03 10.05
C ILE A 318 -8.41 -4.89 9.05
N VAL A 319 -8.11 -6.19 8.99
CA VAL A 319 -8.80 -7.17 8.12
C VAL A 319 -10.26 -7.31 8.52
N SER A 320 -10.56 -7.46 9.80
CA SER A 320 -11.93 -7.63 10.30
C SER A 320 -12.80 -6.39 10.02
N VAL A 321 -12.26 -5.19 10.24
CA VAL A 321 -12.92 -3.93 9.86
C VAL A 321 -13.11 -3.85 8.34
N GLY A 322 -12.06 -4.15 7.56
CA GLY A 322 -12.11 -4.09 6.09
C GLY A 322 -13.18 -5.00 5.49
N TYR A 323 -13.26 -6.26 5.92
CA TYR A 323 -14.30 -7.18 5.46
C TYR A 323 -15.71 -6.69 5.81
N ARG A 324 -15.91 -6.20 7.03
CA ARG A 324 -17.23 -5.70 7.46
C ARG A 324 -17.64 -4.47 6.67
N LEU A 325 -16.73 -3.55 6.37
CA LEU A 325 -17.00 -2.39 5.52
C LEU A 325 -17.36 -2.81 4.09
N VAL A 326 -16.59 -3.71 3.46
CA VAL A 326 -16.88 -4.14 2.08
C VAL A 326 -18.20 -4.92 2.02
N ARG A 327 -18.51 -5.76 3.02
CA ARG A 327 -19.77 -6.50 3.09
C ARG A 327 -20.97 -5.61 3.39
N PHE A 328 -20.80 -4.54 4.16
CA PHE A 328 -21.85 -3.55 4.40
C PHE A 328 -22.28 -2.90 3.09
N CYS A 329 -21.32 -2.45 2.28
CA CYS A 329 -21.58 -1.95 0.94
C CYS A 329 -20.35 -2.09 0.05
N SER A 330 -20.48 -2.86 -1.04
CA SER A 330 -19.43 -2.94 -2.05
C SER A 330 -19.41 -1.67 -2.89
N LEU A 331 -18.22 -1.13 -3.15
CA LEU A 331 -18.06 0.16 -3.84
C LEU A 331 -18.53 0.15 -5.30
N GLY A 332 -18.66 -1.02 -5.94
CA GLY A 332 -19.22 -1.15 -7.29
C GLY A 332 -20.75 -1.13 -7.33
N SER A 333 -21.42 -1.23 -6.18
CA SER A 333 -22.88 -1.22 -6.11
C SER A 333 -23.44 0.14 -6.57
N PRO A 334 -24.72 0.20 -7.02
CA PRO A 334 -25.38 1.46 -7.27
C PRO A 334 -25.29 2.37 -6.04
N PRO A 335 -25.20 3.70 -6.21
CA PRO A 335 -25.17 4.60 -5.07
C PRO A 335 -26.46 4.39 -4.26
N THR A 336 -26.33 3.97 -3.01
CA THR A 336 -27.40 4.14 -2.02
C THR A 336 -27.73 5.63 -1.94
N GLU A 337 -28.96 5.99 -1.59
CA GLU A 337 -29.33 7.40 -1.36
C GLU A 337 -28.27 8.07 -0.49
N ALA A 338 -27.91 9.32 -0.83
CA ALA A 338 -26.90 10.06 -0.09
C ALA A 338 -27.44 10.37 1.30
N ASN A 339 -27.11 9.49 2.23
CA ASN A 339 -27.48 9.54 3.62
C ASN A 339 -26.22 9.49 4.48
N LEU A 340 -26.37 9.80 5.76
CA LEU A 340 -25.27 9.75 6.72
C LEU A 340 -24.57 8.38 6.77
N ASN A 341 -25.30 7.29 6.53
CA ASN A 341 -24.70 5.94 6.42
C ASN A 341 -23.65 5.85 5.31
N SER A 342 -23.94 6.43 4.14
CA SER A 342 -22.99 6.44 3.02
C SER A 342 -21.75 7.26 3.35
N ALA A 343 -21.92 8.42 4.02
CA ALA A 343 -20.81 9.26 4.47
C ALA A 343 -19.93 8.55 5.51
N TYR A 344 -20.52 7.90 6.51
CA TYR A 344 -19.78 7.10 7.49
C TYR A 344 -19.07 5.92 6.85
N HIS A 345 -19.75 5.18 5.98
CA HIS A 345 -19.16 4.02 5.30
C HIS A 345 -17.91 4.42 4.51
N ILE A 346 -18.03 5.40 3.60
CA ILE A 346 -16.88 5.79 2.78
C ILE A 346 -15.79 6.47 3.61
N GLY A 347 -16.16 7.20 4.66
CA GLY A 347 -15.21 7.83 5.58
C GLY A 347 -14.41 6.81 6.39
N LEU A 348 -15.04 5.73 6.85
CA LEU A 348 -14.38 4.61 7.52
C LEU A 348 -13.48 3.82 6.57
N VAL A 349 -13.89 3.63 5.31
CA VAL A 349 -13.03 3.05 4.26
C VAL A 349 -11.82 3.94 4.03
N ALA A 350 -12.01 5.25 3.86
CA ALA A 350 -10.93 6.23 3.69
C ALA A 350 -9.97 6.20 4.90
N PHE A 351 -10.51 6.19 6.13
CA PHE A 351 -9.74 6.01 7.36
C PHE A 351 -8.90 4.73 7.32
N LEU A 352 -9.48 3.59 6.95
CA LEU A 352 -8.75 2.31 6.88
C LEU A 352 -7.55 2.40 5.93
N THR A 353 -7.70 3.08 4.78
CA THR A 353 -6.59 3.27 3.84
C THR A 353 -5.45 4.14 4.40
N THR A 354 -5.68 4.92 5.46
CA THR A 354 -4.59 5.66 6.15
C THR A 354 -3.63 4.74 6.88
N LEU A 355 -4.05 3.52 7.21
CA LEU A 355 -3.24 2.48 7.86
C LEU A 355 -2.42 1.67 6.85
N PHE A 356 -2.59 1.89 5.55
CA PHE A 356 -1.90 1.15 4.49
C PHE A 356 -0.59 1.83 4.09
N LEU A 357 0.32 1.08 3.45
CA LEU A 357 1.65 1.52 3.05
C LEU A 357 1.62 2.82 2.21
N LYS A 358 2.19 3.89 2.79
CA LYS A 358 2.38 5.21 2.19
C LYS A 358 3.78 5.72 2.50
N THR A 359 4.49 6.24 1.50
CA THR A 359 5.84 6.82 1.64
C THR A 359 5.96 8.10 0.82
N GLY A 360 6.51 9.18 1.40
CA GLY A 360 6.74 10.43 0.68
C GLY A 360 5.51 11.00 -0.04
N GLY A 361 4.31 10.84 0.54
CA GLY A 361 3.04 11.24 -0.10
C GLY A 361 2.47 10.22 -1.09
N ARG A 362 3.27 9.29 -1.58
CA ARG A 362 2.88 8.24 -2.54
C ARG A 362 2.30 7.02 -1.83
N ARG A 363 1.27 6.42 -2.41
CA ARG A 363 0.72 5.14 -1.96
C ARG A 363 1.27 3.98 -2.76
N PHE A 364 1.41 2.84 -2.09
CA PHE A 364 1.74 1.61 -2.78
C PHE A 364 0.59 1.19 -3.70
N LEU A 365 -0.64 1.09 -3.18
CA LEU A 365 -1.85 0.87 -3.97
C LEU A 365 -2.68 2.16 -4.05
N LYS A 366 -3.16 2.48 -5.25
CA LYS A 366 -4.08 3.60 -5.47
C LYS A 366 -5.52 3.15 -5.24
N TYR A 367 -6.36 3.98 -4.64
CA TYR A 367 -7.77 3.64 -4.33
C TYR A 367 -8.73 4.62 -5.02
N HIS A 368 -8.60 4.74 -6.34
CA HIS A 368 -9.34 5.70 -7.16
C HIS A 368 -10.86 5.59 -6.99
N LEU A 369 -11.38 4.37 -6.83
CA LEU A 369 -12.80 4.16 -6.63
C LEU A 369 -13.28 4.72 -5.28
N VAL A 370 -12.48 4.56 -4.22
CA VAL A 370 -12.77 5.17 -2.90
C VAL A 370 -12.82 6.69 -3.04
N ALA A 371 -11.83 7.29 -3.71
CA ALA A 371 -11.79 8.73 -3.98
C ALA A 371 -13.01 9.20 -4.78
N ARG A 372 -13.40 8.48 -5.82
CA ARG A 372 -14.60 8.77 -6.62
C ARG A 372 -15.87 8.73 -5.79
N ARG A 373 -16.08 7.67 -5.00
CA ARG A 373 -17.26 7.52 -4.14
C ARG A 373 -17.33 8.60 -3.08
N LEU A 374 -16.18 8.96 -2.51
CA LEU A 374 -16.07 10.06 -1.57
C LEU A 374 -16.53 11.39 -2.21
N ARG A 375 -16.06 11.70 -3.41
CA ARG A 375 -16.49 12.91 -4.15
C ARG A 375 -18.00 12.91 -4.43
N ASP A 376 -18.54 11.78 -4.88
CA ASP A 376 -19.97 11.64 -5.17
C ASP A 376 -20.82 11.93 -3.91
N ILE A 377 -20.41 11.38 -2.76
CA ILE A 377 -21.10 11.58 -1.47
C ILE A 377 -20.97 13.03 -0.99
N VAL A 378 -19.77 13.62 -1.06
CA VAL A 378 -19.55 15.03 -0.70
C VAL A 378 -20.39 15.95 -1.57
N ASN A 379 -20.50 15.70 -2.88
CA ASN A 379 -21.29 16.53 -3.78
C ASN A 379 -22.79 16.45 -3.48
N ARG A 380 -23.31 15.28 -3.07
CA ARG A 380 -24.73 15.10 -2.75
C ARG A 380 -25.08 15.61 -1.35
N GLY A 381 -24.17 15.48 -0.39
CA GLY A 381 -24.37 15.94 1.00
C GLY A 381 -24.28 17.45 1.20
N GLN A 382 -24.15 18.26 0.15
CA GLN A 382 -24.02 19.72 0.28
C GLN A 382 -25.25 20.39 0.92
N HIS A 383 -26.40 19.72 0.99
CA HIS A 383 -27.61 20.24 1.62
C HIS A 383 -27.86 19.74 3.04
N GLU A 384 -27.01 18.85 3.58
CA GLU A 384 -27.15 18.35 4.95
C GLU A 384 -27.04 19.47 5.98
N SER A 385 -27.85 19.41 7.03
CA SER A 385 -27.86 20.43 8.10
C SER A 385 -26.59 20.36 8.95
N ASP A 386 -26.12 19.15 9.26
CA ASP A 386 -24.86 18.95 9.97
C ASP A 386 -23.69 18.75 8.99
N LYS A 387 -22.77 19.73 8.97
CA LYS A 387 -21.56 19.69 8.13
C LYS A 387 -20.39 18.95 8.74
N ARG A 388 -20.45 18.53 10.01
CA ARG A 388 -19.32 17.88 10.71
C ARG A 388 -18.90 16.55 10.05
N PRO A 389 -19.81 15.63 9.66
CA PRO A 389 -19.42 14.40 8.98
C PRO A 389 -18.79 14.65 7.60
N LEU A 390 -19.28 15.67 6.89
CA LEU A 390 -18.73 16.08 5.59
C LEU A 390 -17.33 16.64 5.73
N LEU A 391 -17.07 17.48 6.75
CA LEU A 391 -15.72 17.94 7.06
C LEU A 391 -14.79 16.76 7.35
N TRP A 392 -15.17 15.88 8.28
CA TRP A 392 -14.37 14.69 8.58
C TRP A 392 -14.07 13.87 7.32
N LEU A 393 -15.08 13.68 6.45
CA LEU A 393 -14.91 12.97 5.19
C LEU A 393 -13.93 13.67 4.23
N LEU A 394 -14.02 15.00 4.08
CA LEU A 394 -13.08 15.78 3.26
C LEU A 394 -11.64 15.63 3.76
N PHE A 395 -11.42 15.73 5.07
CA PHE A 395 -10.10 15.57 5.66
C PHE A 395 -9.57 14.14 5.50
N MET A 396 -10.40 13.13 5.79
CA MET A 396 -10.04 11.72 5.56
C MET A 396 -9.71 11.48 4.10
N GLY A 397 -10.53 11.96 3.16
CA GLY A 397 -10.25 11.89 1.73
C GLY A 397 -8.93 12.53 1.35
N GLY A 398 -8.68 13.76 1.81
CA GLY A 398 -7.50 14.55 1.47
C GLY A 398 -6.19 13.96 1.95
N ILE A 399 -6.16 13.41 3.17
CA ILE A 399 -4.96 12.76 3.70
C ILE A 399 -4.82 11.32 3.20
N SER A 400 -5.94 10.70 2.78
CA SER A 400 -5.99 9.31 2.39
C SER A 400 -5.95 9.10 0.87
N VAL A 401 -7.05 9.25 0.15
CA VAL A 401 -7.27 8.71 -1.20
C VAL A 401 -7.30 9.73 -2.33
N LEU A 402 -7.48 11.01 -2.03
CA LEU A 402 -7.51 12.09 -3.02
C LEU A 402 -6.10 12.44 -3.51
N GLU A 403 -5.98 12.77 -4.79
CA GLU A 403 -4.70 13.07 -5.45
C GLU A 403 -4.45 14.58 -5.54
N GLU A 404 -3.26 14.98 -6.01
CA GLU A 404 -2.93 16.40 -6.20
C GLU A 404 -3.89 17.12 -7.16
N SER A 405 -4.41 16.40 -8.15
CA SER A 405 -5.41 16.90 -9.10
C SER A 405 -6.75 17.24 -8.44
N ASP A 406 -7.07 16.63 -7.30
CA ASP A 406 -8.28 16.89 -6.53
C ASP A 406 -8.14 18.10 -5.59
N GLN A 407 -6.92 18.61 -5.36
CA GLN A 407 -6.68 19.64 -4.35
C GLN A 407 -7.52 20.91 -4.52
N PRO A 408 -7.65 21.52 -5.71
CA PRO A 408 -8.44 22.74 -5.85
C PRO A 408 -9.90 22.56 -5.42
N TRP A 409 -10.50 21.42 -5.80
CA TRP A 409 -11.86 21.07 -5.39
C TRP A 409 -11.94 20.82 -3.87
N LEU A 410 -10.98 20.06 -3.32
CA LEU A 410 -10.93 19.72 -1.90
C LEU A 410 -10.80 20.96 -1.01
N LEU A 411 -9.85 21.84 -1.33
CA LEU A 411 -9.58 23.06 -0.55
C LEU A 411 -10.77 24.00 -0.56
N GLN A 412 -11.41 24.18 -1.73
CA GLN A 412 -12.63 24.97 -1.85
C GLN A 412 -13.75 24.41 -0.95
N ARG A 413 -13.95 23.09 -0.94
CA ARG A 413 -14.99 22.47 -0.11
C ARG A 413 -14.69 22.55 1.38
N ILE A 414 -13.43 22.43 1.78
CA ILE A 414 -13.03 22.63 3.18
C ILE A 414 -13.31 24.08 3.59
N LYS A 415 -12.94 25.07 2.77
CA LYS A 415 -13.20 26.49 3.03
C LYS A 415 -14.68 26.78 3.21
N GLU A 416 -15.53 26.36 2.28
CA GLU A 416 -16.98 26.56 2.32
C GLU A 416 -17.59 25.99 3.62
N ASN A 417 -17.25 24.75 3.96
CA ASN A 417 -17.80 24.10 5.16
C ASN A 417 -17.22 24.68 6.47
N THR A 418 -15.99 25.17 6.44
CA THR A 418 -15.35 25.87 7.58
C THR A 418 -16.07 27.20 7.86
N GLN A 419 -16.41 27.96 6.80
CA GLN A 419 -17.15 29.22 6.91
C GLN A 419 -18.59 28.99 7.41
N LEU A 420 -19.29 27.97 6.90
CA LEU A 420 -20.65 27.64 7.33
C LEU A 420 -20.73 27.24 8.81
N LEU A 421 -19.69 26.59 9.34
CA LEU A 421 -19.60 26.20 10.75
C LEU A 421 -18.92 27.24 11.65
N ALA A 422 -18.58 28.42 11.11
CA ALA A 422 -17.87 29.49 11.82
C ALA A 422 -16.60 28.99 12.54
N ILE A 423 -15.80 28.16 11.86
CA ILE A 423 -14.57 27.60 12.41
C ILE A 423 -13.41 28.58 12.17
N GLU A 424 -12.98 29.26 13.23
CA GLU A 424 -11.95 30.31 13.14
C GLU A 424 -10.52 29.84 13.48
N SER A 425 -10.36 28.61 14.00
CA SER A 425 -9.05 28.11 14.43
C SER A 425 -8.85 26.62 14.17
N TRP A 426 -7.59 26.22 14.04
CA TRP A 426 -7.20 24.80 13.96
C TRP A 426 -7.70 24.02 15.16
N THR A 427 -7.65 24.59 16.37
CA THR A 427 -8.12 23.91 17.59
C THR A 427 -9.60 23.58 17.52
N HIS A 428 -10.42 24.52 17.01
CA HIS A 428 -11.85 24.27 16.80
C HIS A 428 -12.08 23.20 15.72
N MET A 429 -11.37 23.29 14.59
CA MET A 429 -11.41 22.26 13.53
C MET A 429 -11.05 20.87 14.08
N GLN A 430 -9.95 20.79 14.83
CA GLN A 430 -9.48 19.54 15.42
C GLN A 430 -10.49 18.96 16.41
N CYS A 431 -11.15 19.80 17.23
CA CYS A 431 -12.21 19.35 18.13
C CYS A 431 -13.36 18.65 17.38
N ILE A 432 -13.78 19.22 16.25
CA ILE A 432 -14.80 18.62 15.37
C ILE A 432 -14.32 17.31 14.77
N LEU A 433 -13.11 17.27 14.21
CA LEU A 433 -12.56 16.07 13.56
C LEU A 433 -12.37 14.91 14.55
N CYS A 434 -12.00 15.21 15.80
CA CYS A 434 -11.84 14.22 16.87
C CYS A 434 -13.17 13.66 17.42
N CYS A 435 -14.33 14.18 16.99
CA CYS A 435 -15.63 13.56 17.28
C CYS A 435 -15.87 12.29 16.45
N PHE A 436 -15.02 12.03 15.47
CA PHE A 436 -15.01 10.83 14.62
C PHE A 436 -13.69 10.08 14.84
N PRO A 437 -13.54 8.83 14.32
CA PRO A 437 -12.30 8.10 14.46
C PRO A 437 -11.11 8.90 13.94
N TRP A 438 -10.12 9.06 14.82
CA TRP A 438 -8.99 9.94 14.60
C TRP A 438 -7.74 9.42 15.32
N ILE A 439 -6.66 9.18 14.57
CA ILE A 439 -5.36 8.78 15.13
C ILE A 439 -4.45 10.01 15.09
N HIS A 440 -4.15 10.59 16.25
CA HIS A 440 -3.42 11.85 16.34
C HIS A 440 -2.10 11.83 15.57
N HIS A 441 -1.36 10.72 15.70
CA HIS A 441 -0.05 10.57 15.08
C HIS A 441 -0.11 10.53 13.54
N LEU A 442 -1.16 9.95 12.97
CA LEU A 442 -1.30 9.79 11.53
C LEU A 442 -2.02 10.96 10.88
N HIS A 443 -3.04 11.51 11.55
CA HIS A 443 -4.01 12.40 10.92
C HIS A 443 -3.77 13.88 11.24
N THR A 444 -3.23 14.23 12.41
CA THR A 444 -3.13 15.64 12.86
C THR A 444 -2.25 16.48 11.95
N LYS A 445 -0.98 16.10 11.76
CA LYS A 445 -0.02 16.87 10.96
C LYS A 445 -0.46 17.07 9.51
N PRO A 446 -0.83 16.02 8.74
CA PRO A 446 -1.25 16.21 7.36
C PRO A 446 -2.58 16.98 7.25
N SER A 447 -3.51 16.79 8.18
CA SER A 447 -4.78 17.53 8.18
C SER A 447 -4.59 19.00 8.51
N ARG A 448 -3.71 19.34 9.46
CA ARG A 448 -3.38 20.74 9.77
C ARG A 448 -2.80 21.44 8.55
N HIS A 449 -1.88 20.79 7.85
CA HIS A 449 -1.32 21.33 6.62
C HIS A 449 -2.41 21.57 5.56
N LEU A 450 -3.35 20.64 5.40
CA LEU A 450 -4.48 20.77 4.49
C LEU A 450 -5.42 21.93 4.88
N TRP A 451 -5.72 22.11 6.17
CA TRP A 451 -6.53 23.22 6.67
C TRP A 451 -5.86 24.57 6.45
N GLU A 452 -4.56 24.67 6.74
CA GLU A 452 -3.76 25.89 6.52
C GLU A 452 -3.79 26.30 5.03
N LEU A 453 -3.71 25.34 4.09
CA LEU A 453 -3.86 25.61 2.67
C LEU A 453 -5.26 26.10 2.29
N ALA A 454 -6.31 25.52 2.90
CA ALA A 454 -7.70 25.84 2.56
C ALA A 454 -8.13 27.23 3.05
N VAL A 455 -7.58 27.71 4.17
CA VAL A 455 -7.89 29.04 4.73
C VAL A 455 -7.17 30.18 3.99
N LEU A 456 -6.11 29.87 3.25
CA LEU A 456 -5.33 30.86 2.48
C LEU A 456 -5.92 31.20 1.10
N ILE A 457 -6.74 30.32 0.55
CA ILE A 457 -7.49 30.53 -0.71
C ILE A 457 -8.77 31.26 -0.35
#